data_AF-A0A1H7QU91-F1
#
_entry.id   AF-A0A1H7QU91-F1
#
_cell.length_a   1.000
_cell.length_b   1.000
_cell.length_c   1.000
_cell.angle_alpha   90.00
_cell.angle_beta   90.00
_cell.angle_gamma   90.00
#
_symmetry.space_group_name_H-M   'P 1'
#
loop_
_entity.id
_entity.type
_entity.pdbx_description
1 polymer ?
#
loop_
_entity_poly.entity_id
_entity_poly.type
_entity_poly.pdbx_seq_one_letter_code
_entity_poly.pdbx_strand_id
1 'polypeptide(L)'
;MNAYASTSGILQRLHQGAVAWLHGWWRLLHFAVMMFSLALTPASYGRANRPALAHRLVADTVPNLAWYGVLSALVSLVLIRIVVVTSQSYGLSRFALEMVVRVLVLELIPLTAAAFVALRTTLPAGLELAQRRHAAASASGGELHREFFPRVAAGIFAVWMLAAVSCVLTLTLTYLSLYGFTPWALAGYTRVVGQVFNPAVTLILVLKIVFFSFAVALIPMATSDRISHGLSDMVRVFGVMLLVEVASLMGNYY
;
A
#
# COMPACT_ATOMS: atom_id res chain seq x y z
N MET A 1 32.99 -27.81 32.15
CA MET A 1 32.47 -26.43 32.32
C MET A 1 32.82 -25.64 31.07
N ASN A 2 31.85 -25.32 30.19
CA ASN A 2 32.00 -24.37 29.06
C ASN A 2 30.62 -23.98 28.48
N ALA A 3 29.69 -23.53 29.33
CA ALA A 3 28.37 -23.05 28.90
C ALA A 3 28.33 -21.54 28.58
N TYR A 4 29.41 -20.80 28.86
CA TYR A 4 29.47 -19.35 28.70
C TYR A 4 29.96 -18.88 27.31
N ALA A 5 30.49 -19.79 26.47
CA ALA A 5 31.04 -19.46 25.16
C ALA A 5 30.01 -19.50 24.01
N SER A 6 28.88 -20.20 24.18
CA SER A 6 27.86 -20.36 23.13
C SER A 6 26.80 -19.24 23.13
N THR A 7 26.47 -18.69 24.30
CA THR A 7 25.51 -17.60 24.47
C THR A 7 26.00 -16.28 23.89
N SER A 8 27.30 -15.99 24.00
CA SER A 8 27.93 -14.80 23.41
C SER A 8 27.87 -14.81 21.87
N GLY A 9 28.05 -15.98 21.24
CA GLY A 9 27.95 -16.14 19.78
C GLY A 9 26.54 -15.97 19.24
N ILE A 10 25.51 -16.44 19.96
CA ILE A 10 24.10 -16.25 19.58
C ILE A 10 23.71 -14.77 19.75
N LEU A 11 24.12 -14.14 20.85
CA LEU A 11 23.84 -12.73 21.10
C LEU A 11 24.54 -11.81 20.09
N GLN A 12 25.78 -12.12 19.67
CA GLN A 12 26.48 -11.39 18.63
C GLN A 12 25.85 -11.56 17.24
N ARG A 13 25.34 -12.76 16.90
CA ARG A 13 24.61 -13.00 15.65
C ARG A 13 23.26 -12.28 15.63
N LEU A 14 22.54 -12.26 16.76
CA LEU A 14 21.31 -11.49 16.91
C LEU A 14 21.59 -9.99 16.83
N HIS A 15 22.67 -9.51 17.43
CA HIS A 15 23.09 -8.11 17.37
C HIS A 15 23.51 -7.70 15.95
N GLN A 16 24.32 -8.50 15.26
CA GLN A 16 24.70 -8.24 13.87
C GLN A 16 23.50 -8.31 12.93
N GLY A 17 22.57 -9.24 13.16
CA GLY A 17 21.30 -9.32 12.45
C GLY A 17 20.41 -8.11 12.69
N ALA A 18 20.29 -7.65 13.94
CA ALA A 18 19.55 -6.46 14.32
C ALA A 18 20.17 -5.18 13.76
N VAL A 19 21.50 -5.06 13.78
CA VAL A 19 22.23 -3.91 13.21
C VAL A 19 22.12 -3.88 11.69
N ALA A 20 22.18 -5.04 11.01
CA ALA A 20 21.96 -5.14 9.57
C ALA A 20 20.50 -4.85 9.20
N TRP A 21 19.55 -5.31 10.02
CA TRP A 21 18.13 -4.99 9.88
C TRP A 21 17.91 -3.48 10.02
N LEU A 22 18.44 -2.87 11.09
CA LEU A 22 18.35 -1.44 11.37
C LEU A 22 19.01 -0.58 10.29
N HIS A 23 20.18 -0.97 9.77
CA HIS A 23 20.80 -0.30 8.62
C HIS A 23 19.96 -0.44 7.35
N GLY A 24 19.30 -1.58 7.16
CA GLY A 24 18.34 -1.77 6.07
C GLY A 24 17.14 -0.84 6.17
N TRP A 25 16.60 -0.64 7.38
CA TRP A 25 15.54 0.33 7.66
C TRP A 25 16.01 1.77 7.48
N TRP A 26 17.21 2.11 7.95
CA TRP A 26 17.81 3.41 7.78
C TRP A 26 18.03 3.76 6.30
N ARG A 27 18.50 2.78 5.50
CA ARG A 27 18.68 2.93 4.05
C ARG A 27 17.35 3.10 3.32
N LEU A 28 16.31 2.38 3.73
CA LEU A 28 14.95 2.56 3.21
C LEU A 28 14.39 3.95 3.53
N LEU A 29 14.59 4.44 4.76
CA LEU A 29 14.14 5.75 5.20
C LEU A 29 14.89 6.85 4.44
N HIS A 30 16.21 6.73 4.30
CA HIS A 30 17.02 7.67 3.51
C HIS A 30 16.60 7.67 2.02
N PHE A 31 16.32 6.49 1.44
CA PHE A 31 15.83 6.37 0.08
C PHE A 31 14.41 6.96 -0.08
N ALA A 32 13.54 6.80 0.92
CA ALA A 32 12.21 7.41 0.96
C ALA A 32 12.28 8.94 1.01
N VAL A 33 13.16 9.49 1.86
CA VAL A 33 13.40 10.94 1.96
C VAL A 33 13.98 11.48 0.66
N MET A 34 14.91 10.77 0.03
CA MET A 34 15.50 11.16 -1.25
C MET A 34 14.47 11.12 -2.38
N MET A 35 13.62 10.10 -2.44
CA MET A 35 12.52 10.00 -3.41
C MET A 35 11.43 11.05 -3.16
N PHE A 36 11.10 11.34 -1.90
CA PHE A 36 10.14 12.39 -1.54
C PHE A 36 10.68 13.78 -1.92
N SER A 37 11.97 14.03 -1.68
CA SER A 37 12.68 15.23 -2.13
C SER A 37 12.70 15.35 -3.66
N LEU A 38 12.97 14.26 -4.38
CA LEU A 38 12.92 14.24 -5.85
C LEU A 38 11.50 14.41 -6.41
N ALA A 39 10.48 13.87 -5.74
CA ALA A 39 9.08 14.02 -6.10
C ALA A 39 8.59 15.47 -5.93
N LEU A 40 9.11 16.16 -4.91
CA LEU A 40 8.89 17.58 -4.67
C LEU A 40 9.73 18.49 -5.59
N THR A 41 10.76 17.95 -6.25
CA THR A 41 11.63 18.70 -7.15
C THR A 41 11.02 18.77 -8.56
N PRO A 42 10.63 19.96 -9.05
CA PRO A 42 9.91 20.13 -10.32
C PRO A 42 10.75 19.77 -11.57
N ALA A 43 12.07 19.64 -11.43
CA ALA A 43 12.99 19.25 -12.50
C ALA A 43 12.81 17.79 -12.98
N SER A 44 12.29 16.89 -12.12
CA SER A 44 12.01 15.49 -12.49
C SER A 44 10.77 15.34 -13.39
N TYR A 45 9.90 16.36 -13.43
CA TYR A 45 8.68 16.43 -14.26
C TYR A 45 8.88 17.22 -15.57
N GLY A 46 10.11 17.21 -16.11
CA GLY A 46 10.46 17.90 -17.36
C GLY A 46 9.60 17.47 -18.55
N ARG A 47 9.30 18.42 -19.46
CA ARG A 47 8.39 18.25 -20.61
C ARG A 47 8.70 17.03 -21.50
N ALA A 48 9.97 16.60 -21.57
CA ALA A 48 10.39 15.46 -22.40
C ALA A 48 9.97 14.08 -21.84
N ASN A 49 9.89 13.92 -20.51
CA ASN A 49 9.53 12.63 -19.89
C ASN A 49 8.02 12.48 -19.61
N ARG A 50 7.23 13.57 -19.71
CA ARG A 50 5.77 13.56 -19.46
C ARG A 50 4.98 12.55 -20.31
N PRO A 51 5.16 12.45 -21.64
CA PRO A 51 4.38 11.51 -22.43
C PRO A 51 4.75 10.06 -22.11
N ALA A 52 6.03 9.76 -21.88
CA ALA A 52 6.49 8.43 -21.50
C ALA A 52 6.00 8.01 -20.10
N LEU A 53 6.01 8.95 -19.14
CA LEU A 53 5.48 8.73 -17.79
C LEU A 53 3.96 8.51 -17.84
N ALA A 54 3.21 9.36 -18.55
CA ALA A 54 1.77 9.24 -18.69
C ALA A 54 1.35 7.91 -19.37
N HIS A 55 2.06 7.49 -20.42
CA HIS A 55 1.79 6.22 -21.09
C HIS A 55 2.02 5.04 -20.15
N ARG A 56 3.11 5.05 -19.37
CA ARG A 56 3.42 4.00 -18.39
C ARG A 56 2.39 3.96 -17.25
N LEU A 57 1.98 5.12 -16.74
CA LEU A 57 0.96 5.23 -15.70
C LEU A 57 -0.38 4.66 -16.17
N VAL A 58 -0.83 5.01 -17.38
CA VAL A 58 -2.11 4.52 -17.92
C VAL A 58 -2.03 3.02 -18.23
N ALA A 59 -0.96 2.57 -18.89
CA ALA A 59 -0.77 1.16 -19.24
C ALA A 59 -0.66 0.24 -18.01
N ASP A 60 0.01 0.68 -16.95
CA ASP A 60 0.15 -0.11 -15.72
C ASP A 60 -1.07 0.01 -14.79
N THR A 61 -1.84 1.10 -14.86
CA THR A 61 -2.99 1.31 -13.96
C THR A 61 -4.30 0.75 -14.51
N VAL A 62 -4.61 0.94 -15.80
CA VAL A 62 -5.93 0.63 -16.37
C VAL A 62 -6.29 -0.86 -16.31
N PRO A 63 -5.42 -1.83 -16.69
CA PRO A 63 -5.75 -3.25 -16.61
C PRO A 63 -5.89 -3.73 -15.17
N ASN A 64 -5.10 -3.14 -14.26
CA ASN A 64 -5.11 -3.45 -12.84
C ASN A 64 -6.38 -2.92 -12.15
N LEU A 65 -6.86 -1.75 -12.56
CA LEU A 65 -8.05 -1.11 -12.02
C LEU A 65 -9.32 -1.93 -12.26
N ALA A 66 -9.47 -2.53 -13.44
CA ALA A 66 -10.66 -3.31 -13.77
C ALA A 66 -10.78 -4.56 -12.88
N TRP A 67 -9.75 -5.40 -12.83
CA TRP A 67 -9.80 -6.65 -12.06
C TRP A 67 -9.82 -6.41 -10.56
N TYR A 68 -9.00 -5.47 -10.08
CA TYR A 68 -9.04 -5.08 -8.67
C TYR A 68 -10.38 -4.45 -8.29
N GLY A 69 -10.96 -3.62 -9.16
CA GLY A 69 -12.27 -3.01 -8.94
C GLY A 69 -13.37 -4.04 -8.77
N VAL A 70 -13.39 -5.08 -9.62
CA VAL A 70 -14.34 -6.20 -9.50
C VAL A 70 -14.12 -6.97 -8.19
N LEU A 71 -12.87 -7.32 -7.86
CA LEU A 71 -12.53 -8.00 -6.61
C LEU A 71 -12.94 -7.18 -5.39
N SER A 72 -12.60 -5.89 -5.38
CA SER A 72 -12.92 -4.94 -4.33
C SER A 72 -14.44 -4.76 -4.17
N ALA A 73 -15.18 -4.68 -5.28
CA ALA A 73 -16.64 -4.63 -5.26
C ALA A 73 -17.26 -5.89 -4.65
N LEU A 74 -16.80 -7.07 -5.06
CA LEU A 74 -17.29 -8.35 -4.52
C LEU A 74 -17.03 -8.47 -3.02
N VAL A 75 -15.79 -8.22 -2.59
CA VAL A 75 -15.40 -8.23 -1.17
C VAL A 75 -16.22 -7.21 -0.38
N SER A 76 -16.39 -6.00 -0.93
CA SER A 76 -17.20 -4.96 -0.29
C SER A 76 -18.65 -5.39 -0.13
N LEU A 77 -19.29 -5.92 -1.18
CA LEU A 77 -20.69 -6.38 -1.12
C LEU A 77 -20.90 -7.48 -0.08
N VAL A 78 -19.99 -8.46 -0.03
CA VAL A 78 -20.04 -9.55 0.96
C VAL A 78 -19.94 -8.98 2.38
N LEU A 79 -18.96 -8.11 2.64
CA LEU A 79 -18.77 -7.53 3.97
C LEU A 79 -19.89 -6.58 4.37
N ILE A 80 -20.38 -5.74 3.46
CA ILE A 80 -21.56 -4.90 3.67
C ILE A 80 -22.74 -5.79 4.07
N ARG A 81 -22.99 -6.88 3.33
CA ARG A 81 -24.10 -7.78 3.63
C ARG A 81 -23.95 -8.44 5.00
N ILE A 82 -22.75 -8.91 5.35
CA ILE A 82 -22.46 -9.48 6.67
C ILE A 82 -22.78 -8.45 7.75
N VAL A 83 -22.17 -7.26 7.69
CA VAL A 83 -22.35 -6.22 8.72
C VAL A 83 -23.81 -5.78 8.83
N VAL A 84 -24.51 -5.59 7.70
CA VAL A 84 -25.92 -5.18 7.70
C VAL A 84 -26.79 -6.26 8.34
N VAL A 85 -26.68 -7.52 7.91
CA VAL A 85 -27.49 -8.62 8.46
C VAL A 85 -27.20 -8.80 9.95
N THR A 86 -25.93 -8.80 10.34
CA THR A 86 -25.52 -8.92 11.74
C THR A 86 -26.04 -7.76 12.58
N SER A 87 -25.93 -6.52 12.10
CA SER A 87 -26.45 -5.34 12.81
C SER A 87 -27.97 -5.37 13.01
N GLN A 88 -28.71 -5.91 12.03
CA GLN A 88 -30.16 -6.07 12.13
C GLN A 88 -30.52 -7.10 13.21
N SER A 89 -29.82 -8.23 13.24
CA SER A 89 -30.03 -9.27 14.26
C SER A 89 -29.76 -8.77 15.68
N TYR A 90 -28.83 -7.83 15.86
CA TYR A 90 -28.53 -7.23 17.17
C TYR A 90 -29.32 -5.94 17.47
N GLY A 91 -30.21 -5.49 16.58
CA GLY A 91 -30.94 -4.22 16.77
C GLY A 91 -30.07 -2.95 16.67
N LEU A 92 -28.86 -3.07 16.09
CA LEU A 92 -27.85 -2.02 15.93
C LEU A 92 -27.79 -1.46 14.50
N SER A 93 -28.87 -1.59 13.73
CA SER A 93 -28.94 -1.16 12.31
C SER A 93 -28.51 0.29 12.09
N ARG A 94 -28.74 1.18 13.08
CA ARG A 94 -28.29 2.58 13.06
C ARG A 94 -26.77 2.76 12.96
N PHE A 95 -25.99 1.80 13.46
CA PHE A 95 -24.52 1.84 13.42
C PHE A 95 -23.94 1.03 12.26
N ALA A 96 -24.78 0.33 11.49
CA ALA A 96 -24.31 -0.52 10.39
C ALA A 96 -23.48 0.26 9.37
N LEU A 97 -23.97 1.45 8.98
CA LEU A 97 -23.27 2.32 8.03
C LEU A 97 -21.91 2.77 8.58
N GLU A 98 -21.88 3.23 9.83
CA GLU A 98 -20.63 3.66 10.48
C GLU A 98 -19.61 2.52 10.56
N MET A 99 -20.03 1.33 10.98
CA MET A 99 -19.17 0.15 11.06
C MET A 99 -18.66 -0.27 9.68
N VAL A 100 -19.53 -0.30 8.67
CA VAL A 100 -19.16 -0.59 7.29
C VAL A 100 -18.08 0.37 6.80
N VAL A 101 -18.28 1.69 6.96
CA VAL A 101 -17.32 2.69 6.48
C VAL A 101 -16.00 2.57 7.23
N ARG A 102 -16.02 2.41 8.56
CA ARG A 102 -14.78 2.25 9.34
C ARG A 102 -13.99 1.01 8.93
N VAL A 103 -14.62 -0.16 8.97
CA VAL A 103 -13.94 -1.44 8.70
C VAL A 103 -13.53 -1.59 7.24
N LEU A 104 -14.41 -1.24 6.29
CA LEU A 104 -14.06 -1.37 4.88
C LEU A 104 -13.14 -0.25 4.43
N VAL A 105 -13.54 1.01 4.62
CA VAL A 105 -12.88 2.14 3.96
C VAL A 105 -11.62 2.58 4.68
N LEU A 106 -11.62 2.59 6.02
CA LEU A 106 -10.46 3.05 6.79
C LEU A 106 -9.42 1.94 7.02
N GLU A 107 -9.90 0.71 7.18
CA GLU A 107 -9.04 -0.41 7.55
C GLU A 107 -8.69 -1.26 6.31
N LEU A 108 -9.69 -1.91 5.70
CA LEU A 108 -9.45 -2.97 4.72
C LEU A 108 -9.04 -2.49 3.32
N ILE A 109 -9.67 -1.44 2.79
CA ILE A 109 -9.43 -0.96 1.41
C ILE A 109 -7.98 -0.52 1.22
N PRO A 110 -7.39 0.35 2.06
CA PRO A 110 -6.00 0.78 1.90
C PRO A 110 -5.02 -0.39 1.92
N LEU A 111 -5.25 -1.36 2.82
CA LEU A 111 -4.41 -2.54 2.96
C LEU A 111 -4.51 -3.44 1.72
N THR A 112 -5.72 -3.73 1.25
CA THR A 112 -5.93 -4.59 0.08
C THR A 112 -5.44 -3.94 -1.22
N ALA A 113 -5.60 -2.62 -1.38
CA ALA A 113 -5.07 -1.87 -2.52
C ALA A 113 -3.54 -1.96 -2.57
N ALA A 114 -2.89 -1.69 -1.43
CA ALA A 114 -1.44 -1.76 -1.33
C ALA A 114 -0.91 -3.19 -1.54
N ALA A 115 -1.57 -4.20 -0.94
CA ALA A 115 -1.23 -5.60 -1.12
C ALA A 115 -1.37 -6.03 -2.59
N PHE A 116 -2.44 -5.63 -3.28
CA PHE A 116 -2.63 -5.95 -4.69
C PHE A 116 -1.53 -5.35 -5.56
N VAL A 117 -1.17 -4.08 -5.33
CA VAL A 117 -0.05 -3.45 -6.05
C VAL A 117 1.26 -4.14 -5.73
N ALA A 118 1.55 -4.46 -4.45
CA ALA A 118 2.74 -5.20 -4.07
C ALA A 118 2.83 -6.53 -4.82
N LEU A 119 1.79 -7.35 -4.80
CA LEU A 119 1.77 -8.61 -5.55
C LEU A 119 2.05 -8.39 -7.04
N ARG A 120 1.39 -7.40 -7.66
CA ARG A 120 1.57 -7.07 -9.07
C ARG A 120 2.94 -6.50 -9.41
N THR A 121 3.60 -5.77 -8.51
CA THR A 121 4.89 -5.15 -8.78
C THR A 121 6.05 -6.09 -8.45
N THR A 122 5.95 -6.90 -7.39
CA THR A 122 7.02 -7.80 -6.95
C THR A 122 7.14 -9.04 -7.84
N LEU A 123 6.02 -9.57 -8.35
CA LEU A 123 6.01 -10.76 -9.22
C LEU A 123 6.82 -10.58 -10.53
N PRO A 124 6.59 -9.53 -11.34
CA PRO A 124 7.37 -9.31 -12.56
C PRO A 124 8.75 -8.72 -12.29
N ALA A 125 8.95 -7.94 -11.21
CA ALA A 125 10.25 -7.37 -10.87
C ALA A 125 11.32 -8.46 -10.62
N GLY A 126 10.94 -9.59 -10.01
CA GLY A 126 11.85 -10.73 -9.81
C GLY A 126 12.32 -11.37 -11.13
N LEU A 127 11.46 -11.37 -12.16
CA LEU A 127 11.74 -11.98 -13.47
C LEU A 127 12.58 -11.05 -14.37
N GLU A 128 12.26 -9.76 -14.41
CA GLU A 128 13.00 -8.77 -15.20
C GLU A 128 14.43 -8.55 -14.68
N LEU A 129 14.64 -8.65 -13.36
CA LEU A 129 15.98 -8.56 -12.77
C LEU A 129 16.84 -9.80 -13.05
N ALA A 130 16.23 -10.99 -13.08
CA ALA A 130 16.92 -12.23 -13.45
C ALA A 130 17.37 -12.20 -14.92
N GLN A 131 16.53 -11.69 -15.82
CA GLN A 131 16.84 -11.55 -17.24
C GLN A 131 17.88 -10.46 -17.52
N ARG A 132 17.82 -9.33 -16.82
CA ARG A 132 18.75 -8.20 -17.05
C ARG A 132 20.13 -8.40 -16.45
N ARG A 133 20.33 -9.29 -15.47
CA ARG A 133 21.68 -9.63 -14.96
C ARG A 133 22.53 -10.41 -15.97
N HIS A 134 21.92 -11.16 -16.89
CA HIS A 134 22.66 -11.73 -18.02
C HIS A 134 23.19 -10.64 -18.98
N ALA A 135 22.58 -9.45 -18.99
CA ALA A 135 22.98 -8.33 -19.82
C ALA A 135 23.82 -7.25 -19.09
N ALA A 136 23.68 -7.11 -17.76
CA ALA A 136 24.20 -6.00 -16.97
C ALA A 136 25.56 -6.24 -16.30
N ALA A 137 26.44 -7.05 -16.89
CA ALA A 137 27.85 -7.11 -16.47
C ALA A 137 28.63 -5.79 -16.74
N SER A 138 27.98 -4.78 -17.33
CA SER A 138 28.60 -3.56 -17.87
C SER A 138 27.88 -2.23 -17.55
N ALA A 139 26.82 -2.20 -16.74
CA ALA A 139 26.05 -0.98 -16.49
C ALA A 139 26.55 -0.18 -15.27
N SER A 140 26.67 1.15 -15.42
CA SER A 140 27.19 2.06 -14.38
C SER A 140 26.08 2.55 -13.42
N GLY A 141 26.40 2.80 -12.14
CA GLY A 141 25.41 3.12 -11.08
C GLY A 141 24.54 4.37 -11.29
N GLY A 142 24.87 5.24 -12.25
CA GLY A 142 24.07 6.41 -12.64
C GLY A 142 22.88 6.08 -13.55
N GLU A 143 22.99 5.04 -14.38
CA GLU A 143 21.90 4.59 -15.28
C GLU A 143 20.77 3.92 -14.49
N LEU A 144 21.13 3.23 -13.40
CA LEU A 144 20.21 2.61 -12.46
C LEU A 144 19.22 3.62 -11.84
N HIS A 145 19.69 4.80 -11.46
CA HIS A 145 18.83 5.83 -10.83
C HIS A 145 17.77 6.40 -11.77
N ARG A 146 18.10 6.59 -13.06
CA ARG A 146 17.15 7.08 -14.07
C ARG A 146 16.05 6.07 -14.39
N GLU A 147 16.32 4.78 -14.22
CA GLU A 147 15.37 3.72 -14.50
C GLU A 147 14.47 3.38 -13.30
N PHE A 148 14.95 3.52 -12.07
CA PHE A 148 14.15 3.26 -10.88
C PHE A 148 13.13 4.35 -10.55
N PHE A 149 13.48 5.62 -10.76
CA PHE A 149 12.59 6.75 -10.46
C PHE A 149 11.18 6.62 -11.08
N PRO A 150 11.01 6.37 -12.40
CA PRO A 150 9.69 6.27 -13.00
C PRO A 150 8.88 5.06 -12.49
N ARG A 151 9.56 3.96 -12.12
CA ARG A 151 8.91 2.75 -11.61
C ARG A 151 8.40 2.92 -10.18
N VAL A 152 9.18 3.57 -9.32
CA VAL A 152 8.76 3.92 -7.96
C VAL A 152 7.58 4.89 -8.01
N ALA A 153 7.65 5.92 -8.85
CA ALA A 153 6.56 6.88 -9.04
C ALA A 153 5.27 6.20 -9.55
N ALA A 154 5.39 5.27 -10.50
CA ALA A 154 4.25 4.50 -11.00
C ALA A 154 3.63 3.60 -9.92
N GLY A 155 4.45 2.94 -9.09
CA GLY A 155 3.96 2.13 -7.98
C GLY A 155 3.21 2.95 -6.93
N ILE A 156 3.74 4.12 -6.55
CA ILE A 156 3.07 5.03 -5.60
C ILE A 156 1.73 5.50 -6.17
N PHE A 157 1.73 5.96 -7.42
CA PHE A 157 0.53 6.44 -8.08
C PHE A 157 -0.53 5.34 -8.22
N ALA A 158 -0.13 4.11 -8.54
CA ALA A 158 -1.03 2.97 -8.64
C ALA A 158 -1.73 2.69 -7.30
N VAL A 159 -1.01 2.70 -6.17
CA VAL A 159 -1.62 2.52 -4.83
C VAL A 159 -2.63 3.61 -4.55
N TRP A 160 -2.31 4.88 -4.82
CA TRP A 160 -3.21 6.00 -4.59
C TRP A 160 -4.48 5.90 -5.44
N MET A 161 -4.32 5.63 -6.73
CA MET A 161 -5.45 5.49 -7.66
C MET A 161 -6.34 4.30 -7.30
N LEU A 162 -5.75 3.13 -7.03
CA LEU A 162 -6.51 1.95 -6.65
C LEU A 162 -7.26 2.19 -5.35
N ALA A 163 -6.60 2.72 -4.31
CA ALA A 163 -7.23 3.03 -3.03
C ALA A 163 -8.37 4.05 -3.18
N ALA A 164 -8.16 5.13 -3.94
CA ALA A 164 -9.18 6.16 -4.18
C ALA A 164 -10.39 5.59 -4.93
N VAL A 165 -10.16 4.84 -6.01
CA VAL A 165 -11.24 4.27 -6.82
C VAL A 165 -12.01 3.21 -6.03
N SER A 166 -11.32 2.31 -5.31
CA SER A 166 -12.02 1.34 -4.44
C SER A 166 -12.77 2.02 -3.31
N CYS A 167 -12.25 3.09 -2.72
CA CYS A 167 -12.95 3.85 -1.69
C CYS A 167 -14.27 4.41 -2.22
N VAL A 168 -14.23 5.12 -3.36
CA VAL A 168 -15.43 5.66 -4.01
C VAL A 168 -16.41 4.55 -4.40
N LEU A 169 -15.90 3.44 -4.94
CA LEU A 169 -16.72 2.30 -5.32
C LEU A 169 -17.41 1.67 -4.11
N THR A 170 -16.69 1.42 -3.03
CA THR A 170 -17.25 0.85 -1.80
C THR A 170 -18.25 1.79 -1.14
N LEU A 171 -18.01 3.10 -1.12
CA LEU A 171 -18.99 4.07 -0.62
C LEU A 171 -20.28 4.02 -1.47
N THR A 172 -20.14 4.00 -2.80
CA THR A 172 -21.27 3.89 -3.73
C THR A 172 -22.05 2.59 -3.52
N LEU A 173 -21.37 1.44 -3.42
CA LEU A 173 -21.99 0.15 -3.18
C LEU A 173 -22.66 0.07 -1.81
N THR A 174 -22.07 0.71 -0.79
CA THR A 174 -22.67 0.84 0.54
C THR A 174 -23.99 1.59 0.46
N TYR A 175 -24.01 2.75 -0.20
CA TYR A 175 -25.23 3.53 -0.39
C TYR A 175 -26.31 2.71 -1.12
N LEU A 176 -25.95 2.08 -2.24
CA LEU A 176 -26.88 1.25 -3.02
C LEU A 176 -27.39 0.05 -2.22
N SER A 177 -26.55 -0.58 -1.40
CA SER A 177 -26.94 -1.74 -0.60
C SER A 177 -27.84 -1.39 0.59
N LEU A 178 -27.67 -0.21 1.21
CA LEU A 178 -28.47 0.20 2.36
C LEU A 178 -29.76 0.92 1.95
N TYR A 179 -29.70 1.79 0.95
CA TYR A 179 -30.79 2.70 0.58
C TYR A 179 -31.38 2.42 -0.81
N GLY A 180 -30.75 1.57 -1.62
CA GLY A 180 -31.17 1.35 -3.00
C GLY A 180 -31.02 2.61 -3.86
N PHE A 181 -31.95 2.82 -4.79
CA PHE A 181 -31.96 3.96 -5.71
C PHE A 181 -32.73 5.18 -5.16
N THR A 182 -32.68 5.44 -3.84
CA THR A 182 -33.48 6.49 -3.20
C THR A 182 -32.70 7.80 -2.98
N PRO A 183 -32.79 8.80 -3.88
CA PRO A 183 -31.93 9.99 -3.83
C PRO A 183 -32.09 10.84 -2.57
N TRP A 184 -33.25 10.80 -1.92
CA TRP A 184 -33.56 11.53 -0.70
C TRP A 184 -32.70 11.11 0.50
N ALA A 185 -32.18 9.88 0.48
CA ALA A 185 -31.31 9.35 1.54
C ALA A 185 -29.87 9.90 1.45
N LEU A 186 -29.49 10.54 0.35
CA LEU A 186 -28.12 10.96 0.09
C LEU A 186 -27.60 11.95 1.16
N ALA A 187 -28.42 12.93 1.56
CA ALA A 187 -28.04 13.91 2.57
C ALA A 187 -27.78 13.28 3.95
N GLY A 188 -28.57 12.27 4.33
CA GLY A 188 -28.36 11.51 5.56
C GLY A 188 -27.10 10.65 5.48
N TYR A 189 -26.92 9.94 4.37
CA TYR A 189 -25.75 9.10 4.11
C TYR A 189 -24.44 9.91 4.17
N THR A 190 -24.34 11.01 3.42
CA THR A 190 -23.11 11.83 3.37
C THR A 190 -22.81 12.48 4.72
N ARG A 191 -23.82 12.78 5.53
CA ARG A 191 -23.63 13.29 6.88
C ARG A 191 -22.99 12.24 7.80
N VAL A 192 -23.49 11.00 7.79
CA VAL A 192 -22.92 9.92 8.61
C VAL A 192 -21.51 9.58 8.14
N VAL A 193 -21.29 9.48 6.82
CA VAL A 193 -19.95 9.29 6.25
C VAL A 193 -19.02 10.42 6.70
N GLY A 194 -19.44 11.68 6.57
CA GLY A 194 -18.64 12.84 6.99
C GLY A 194 -18.32 12.85 8.50
N GLN A 195 -19.21 12.34 9.35
CA GLN A 195 -18.94 12.18 10.79
C GLN A 195 -17.86 11.12 11.07
N VAL A 196 -17.82 10.04 10.27
CA VAL A 196 -16.76 9.03 10.36
C VAL A 196 -15.42 9.60 9.91
N PHE A 197 -15.40 10.40 8.85
CA PHE A 197 -14.21 11.09 8.33
C PHE A 197 -13.90 12.40 9.08
N ASN A 198 -13.71 12.34 10.39
CA ASN A 198 -13.15 13.46 11.16
C ASN A 198 -11.75 13.84 10.60
N PRO A 199 -11.33 15.12 10.67
CA PRO A 199 -9.96 15.55 10.36
C PRO A 199 -8.85 14.62 10.85
N ALA A 200 -8.93 14.10 12.08
CA ALA A 200 -7.92 13.17 12.62
C ALA A 200 -7.90 11.83 11.88
N VAL A 201 -9.07 11.21 11.70
CA VAL A 201 -9.22 9.94 10.97
C VAL A 201 -8.77 10.06 9.52
N THR A 202 -9.11 11.18 8.89
CA THR A 202 -8.70 11.49 7.51
C THR A 202 -7.18 11.64 7.39
N LEU A 203 -6.56 12.33 8.36
CA LEU A 203 -5.10 12.46 8.40
C LEU A 203 -4.40 11.10 8.56
N ILE A 204 -4.90 10.26 9.46
CA ILE A 204 -4.39 8.90 9.67
C ILE A 204 -4.53 8.07 8.38
N LEU A 205 -5.68 8.13 7.71
CA LEU A 205 -5.90 7.43 6.45
C LEU A 205 -4.94 7.88 5.35
N VAL A 206 -4.74 9.19 5.18
CA VAL A 206 -3.80 9.74 4.20
C VAL A 206 -2.38 9.26 4.50
N LEU A 207 -1.97 9.36 5.76
CA LEU A 207 -0.64 8.94 6.20
C LEU A 207 -0.42 7.44 5.95
N LYS A 208 -1.44 6.62 6.21
CA LYS A 208 -1.45 5.18 5.96
C LYS A 208 -1.27 4.85 4.47
N ILE A 209 -2.05 5.50 3.59
CA ILE A 209 -1.92 5.32 2.14
C ILE A 209 -0.52 5.72 1.66
N VAL A 210 0.02 6.82 2.20
CA VAL A 210 1.39 7.27 1.89
C VAL A 210 2.41 6.22 2.32
N PHE A 211 2.38 5.74 3.56
CA PHE A 211 3.33 4.74 4.05
C PHE A 211 3.23 3.41 3.29
N PHE A 212 2.02 2.96 2.98
CA PHE A 212 1.81 1.78 2.12
C PHE A 212 2.41 1.98 0.74
N SER A 213 2.17 3.12 0.09
CA SER A 213 2.71 3.41 -1.24
C SER A 213 4.24 3.40 -1.24
N PHE A 214 4.88 3.92 -0.19
CA PHE A 214 6.33 3.86 -0.03
C PHE A 214 6.84 2.44 0.22
N ALA A 215 6.19 1.67 1.10
CA ALA A 215 6.58 0.29 1.36
C ALA A 215 6.55 -0.56 0.08
N VAL A 216 5.46 -0.45 -0.69
CA VAL A 216 5.26 -1.15 -1.97
C VAL A 216 6.31 -0.76 -3.00
N ALA A 217 6.63 0.53 -3.10
CA ALA A 217 7.46 1.03 -4.19
C ALA A 217 8.97 0.96 -3.90
N LEU A 218 9.38 1.13 -2.64
CA LEU A 218 10.80 1.23 -2.28
C LEU A 218 11.44 -0.09 -1.86
N ILE A 219 10.71 -0.95 -1.15
CA ILE A 219 11.27 -2.20 -0.61
C ILE A 219 11.82 -3.10 -1.72
N PRO A 220 11.10 -3.36 -2.84
CA PRO A 220 11.60 -4.21 -3.92
C PRO A 220 12.86 -3.66 -4.60
N MET A 221 13.09 -2.35 -4.54
CA MET A 221 14.26 -1.69 -5.14
C MET A 221 15.48 -1.77 -4.22
N ALA A 222 15.28 -1.62 -2.91
CA ALA A 222 16.33 -1.56 -1.90
C ALA A 222 16.98 -2.93 -1.56
N THR A 223 16.32 -4.03 -1.94
CA THR A 223 16.74 -5.43 -1.70
C THR A 223 17.33 -6.11 -2.94
N SER A 224 17.39 -5.41 -4.08
CA SER A 224 17.83 -5.90 -5.41
C SER A 224 19.26 -6.47 -5.51
N ASP A 225 20.01 -6.47 -4.40
CA ASP A 225 21.39 -6.97 -4.33
C ASP A 225 21.52 -8.50 -4.20
N ARG A 226 20.44 -9.25 -3.90
CA ARG A 226 20.53 -10.71 -3.71
C ARG A 226 19.49 -11.53 -4.49
N ILE A 227 20.00 -12.40 -5.35
CA ILE A 227 19.35 -13.17 -6.44
C ILE A 227 18.27 -14.19 -5.99
N SER A 228 18.06 -14.43 -4.69
CA SER A 228 17.26 -15.59 -4.22
C SER A 228 16.03 -15.24 -3.34
N HIS A 229 15.57 -13.99 -3.36
CA HIS A 229 14.71 -13.47 -2.28
C HIS A 229 13.41 -12.81 -2.73
N GLY A 230 12.83 -13.15 -3.89
CA GLY A 230 11.52 -12.63 -4.29
C GLY A 230 10.42 -12.86 -3.24
N LEU A 231 10.38 -14.05 -2.64
CA LEU A 231 9.47 -14.36 -1.52
C LEU A 231 9.81 -13.56 -0.25
N SER A 232 11.10 -13.40 0.07
CA SER A 232 11.53 -12.64 1.25
C SER A 232 11.19 -11.16 1.11
N ASP A 233 11.28 -10.61 -0.10
CA ASP A 233 10.92 -9.22 -0.39
C ASP A 233 9.41 -9.02 -0.29
N MET A 234 8.61 -9.98 -0.79
CA MET A 234 7.17 -9.98 -0.57
C MET A 234 6.83 -10.03 0.92
N VAL A 235 7.41 -10.97 1.68
CA VAL A 235 7.19 -11.08 3.13
C VAL A 235 7.60 -9.79 3.84
N ARG A 236 8.69 -9.14 3.41
CA ARG A 236 9.13 -7.86 3.98
C ARG A 236 8.14 -6.74 3.68
N VAL A 237 7.65 -6.64 2.44
CA VAL A 237 6.61 -5.66 2.05
C VAL A 237 5.34 -5.88 2.88
N PHE A 238 4.84 -7.12 2.94
CA PHE A 238 3.66 -7.46 3.74
C PHE A 238 3.86 -7.20 5.23
N GLY A 239 5.03 -7.54 5.79
CA GLY A 239 5.35 -7.26 7.18
C GLY A 239 5.35 -5.77 7.51
N VAL A 240 5.89 -4.94 6.62
CA VAL A 240 5.85 -3.47 6.79
C VAL A 240 4.43 -2.93 6.68
N MET A 241 3.63 -3.44 5.74
CA MET A 241 2.21 -3.07 5.65
C MET A 241 1.46 -3.41 6.93
N LEU A 242 1.64 -4.61 7.49
CA LEU A 242 0.97 -4.99 8.73
C LEU A 242 1.42 -4.13 9.91
N LEU A 243 2.71 -3.77 9.98
CA LEU A 243 3.21 -2.88 11.03
C LEU A 243 2.57 -1.49 10.94
N VAL A 244 2.49 -0.93 9.72
CA VAL A 244 1.84 0.35 9.46
C VAL A 244 0.34 0.27 9.78
N GLU A 245 -0.33 -0.83 9.44
CA GLU A 245 -1.73 -1.08 9.78
C GLU A 245 -1.94 -1.04 11.30
N VAL A 246 -1.15 -1.81 12.06
CA VAL A 246 -1.25 -1.88 13.52
C VAL A 246 -0.98 -0.52 14.15
N ALA A 247 0.07 0.19 13.72
CA ALA A 247 0.38 1.52 14.22
C ALA A 247 -0.75 2.53 13.93
N SER A 248 -1.34 2.45 12.73
CA SER A 248 -2.48 3.27 12.33
C SER A 248 -3.74 2.95 13.13
N LEU A 249 -3.99 1.69 13.47
CA LEU A 249 -5.10 1.28 14.32
C LEU A 249 -4.91 1.81 15.74
N MET A 250 -3.70 1.67 16.30
CA MET A 250 -3.39 2.22 17.62
C MET A 250 -3.67 3.73 17.69
N GLY A 251 -3.19 4.51 16.71
CA GLY A 251 -3.43 5.96 16.68
C GLY A 251 -4.88 6.39 16.40
N ASN A 252 -5.74 5.50 15.92
CA ASN A 252 -7.16 5.79 15.68
C ASN A 252 -8.06 5.43 16.87
N TYR A 253 -7.61 4.52 17.75
CA TYR A 253 -8.39 3.98 18.88
C TYR A 253 -7.83 4.35 20.26
N TYR A 254 -6.63 4.94 20.35
CA TYR A 254 -6.01 5.51 21.56
C TYR A 254 -5.75 7.01 21.39
#